data_AF-A0A2R4M0A7-F1
#
_entry.id   AF-A0A2R4M0A7-F1
#
_cell.length_a   1.000
_cell.length_b   1.000
_cell.length_c   1.000
_cell.angle_alpha   90.00
_cell.angle_beta   90.00
_cell.angle_gamma   90.00
#
_symmetry.space_group_name_H-M   'P 1'
#
loop_
_entity.id
_entity.type
_entity.pdbx_description
1 polymer ?
#
loop_
_entity_poly.entity_id
_entity_poly.type
_entity_poly.pdbx_seq_one_letter_code
_entity_poly.pdbx_strand_id
1 'polypeptide(L)'
;MKQVAILYAAVVVAAFLAVQTVGYEQAMLIAYGAIALMALLISVTFLWLWQVRATPLALGMSLSWAGSGLTIGWWWLMQIAGNPDWGAEAAALFLFLSLLISGAVLHFSVIQGSFGLRGLAFLWPVFGALLVSLGVLLLL
;
A
#
# COMPACT_ATOMS: atom_id res chain seq x y z
N MET A 1 -19.82 10.64 7.01
CA MET A 1 -18.86 11.75 6.74
C MET A 1 -18.28 12.37 8.01
N LYS A 2 -19.09 12.90 8.96
CA LYS A 2 -18.56 13.49 10.21
C LYS A 2 -17.63 12.56 11.01
N GLN A 3 -17.95 11.27 11.10
CA GLN A 3 -17.12 10.27 11.78
C GLN A 3 -15.72 10.11 11.17
N VAL A 4 -15.60 10.18 9.82
CA VAL A 4 -14.30 10.09 9.14
C VAL A 4 -13.44 11.32 9.47
N ALA A 5 -14.04 12.50 9.49
CA ALA A 5 -13.35 13.73 9.88
C ALA A 5 -12.88 13.69 11.35
N ILE A 6 -13.72 13.16 12.24
CA ILE A 6 -13.38 12.99 13.67
C ILE A 6 -12.22 11.99 13.82
N LEU A 7 -12.30 10.84 13.15
CA LEU A 7 -11.23 9.84 13.19
C LEU A 7 -9.91 10.42 12.65
N TYR A 8 -9.96 11.12 11.52
CA TYR A 8 -8.78 11.76 10.95
C TYR A 8 -8.19 12.79 11.91
N ALA A 9 -9.01 13.65 12.51
CA ALA A 9 -8.55 14.63 13.50
C ALA A 9 -7.93 13.94 14.73
N ALA A 10 -8.52 12.85 15.21
CA ALA A 10 -7.98 12.09 16.34
C ALA A 10 -6.59 11.49 16.01
N VAL A 11 -6.43 10.92 14.81
CA VAL A 11 -5.13 10.37 14.37
C VAL A 11 -4.09 11.48 14.23
N VAL A 12 -4.44 12.64 13.69
CA VAL A 12 -3.53 13.80 13.59
C VAL A 12 -3.10 14.29 14.97
N VAL A 13 -4.04 14.42 15.91
CA VAL A 13 -3.72 14.83 17.29
C VAL A 13 -2.80 13.80 17.95
N ALA A 14 -3.09 12.50 17.81
CA ALA A 14 -2.25 11.43 18.35
C ALA A 14 -0.83 11.47 17.75
N ALA A 15 -0.71 11.68 16.43
CA ALA A 15 0.58 11.81 15.76
C ALA A 15 1.37 13.04 16.26
N PHE A 16 0.70 14.19 16.42
CA PHE A 16 1.33 15.38 16.98
C PHE A 16 1.82 15.14 18.41
N LEU A 17 1.00 14.54 19.26
CA LEU A 17 1.40 14.19 20.63
C LEU A 17 2.57 13.19 20.64
N ALA A 18 2.60 12.21 19.75
CA ALA A 18 3.72 11.28 19.62
C ALA A 18 5.02 12.03 19.28
N VAL A 19 5.00 12.93 18.31
CA VAL A 19 6.18 13.75 17.96
C VAL A 19 6.66 14.57 19.16
N GLN A 20 5.74 15.19 19.91
CA GLN A 20 6.07 16.00 21.08
C GLN A 20 6.60 15.18 22.27
N THR A 21 6.28 13.89 22.37
CA THR A 21 6.62 13.04 23.53
C THR A 21 7.83 12.16 23.32
N VAL A 22 7.96 11.56 22.13
CA VAL A 22 9.06 10.62 21.81
C VAL A 22 10.03 11.15 20.76
N GLY A 23 9.75 12.31 20.15
CA GLY A 23 10.53 12.86 19.04
C GLY A 23 10.04 12.43 17.67
N TYR A 24 10.40 13.19 16.63
CA TYR A 24 9.92 12.97 15.26
C TYR A 24 10.34 11.59 14.72
N GLU A 25 11.61 11.23 14.89
CA GLU A 25 12.18 10.00 14.35
C GLU A 25 11.49 8.75 14.94
N GLN A 26 11.35 8.70 16.26
CA GLN A 26 10.70 7.60 16.98
C GLN A 26 9.21 7.54 16.65
N ALA A 27 8.53 8.71 16.55
CA ALA A 27 7.12 8.76 16.17
C ALA A 27 6.90 8.21 14.74
N MET A 28 7.76 8.56 13.79
CA MET A 28 7.70 8.03 12.42
C MET A 28 7.98 6.53 12.38
N LEU A 29 8.96 6.05 13.14
CA LEU A 29 9.27 4.62 13.24
C LEU A 29 8.07 3.81 13.75
N ILE A 30 7.39 4.32 14.78
CA ILE A 30 6.15 3.71 15.32
C ILE A 30 5.04 3.73 14.26
N ALA A 31 4.85 4.87 13.59
CA ALA A 31 3.80 5.03 12.57
C ALA A 31 3.99 4.07 11.39
N TYR A 32 5.22 3.92 10.87
CA TYR A 32 5.52 2.96 9.80
C TYR A 32 5.26 1.52 10.22
N GLY A 33 5.69 1.12 11.42
CA GLY A 33 5.41 -0.21 11.96
C GLY A 33 3.91 -0.46 12.12
N ALA A 34 3.17 0.49 12.69
CA ALA A 34 1.72 0.38 12.84
C ALA A 34 1.01 0.23 11.50
N ILE A 35 1.35 1.04 10.50
CA ILE A 35 0.77 0.97 9.15
C ILE A 35 1.11 -0.36 8.49
N ALA A 36 2.36 -0.82 8.56
CA ALA A 36 2.78 -2.09 7.99
C ALA A 36 1.97 -3.26 8.57
N LEU A 37 1.87 -3.33 9.90
CA LEU A 37 1.14 -4.41 10.58
C LEU A 37 -0.38 -4.36 10.29
N MET A 38 -0.99 -3.17 10.35
CA MET A 38 -2.40 -3.02 10.00
C MET A 38 -2.67 -3.42 8.54
N ALA A 39 -1.80 -3.03 7.60
CA ALA A 39 -1.91 -3.42 6.20
C ALA A 39 -1.85 -4.95 6.03
N LEU A 40 -0.92 -5.63 6.71
CA LEU A 40 -0.84 -7.09 6.66
C LEU A 40 -2.07 -7.77 7.27
N LEU A 41 -2.61 -7.26 8.39
CA LEU A 41 -3.84 -7.78 9.00
C LEU A 41 -5.06 -7.59 8.08
N ILE A 42 -5.17 -6.43 7.43
CA ILE A 42 -6.20 -6.15 6.44
C ILE A 42 -6.05 -7.14 5.28
N SER A 43 -4.83 -7.34 4.78
CA SER A 43 -4.55 -8.28 3.69
C SER A 43 -5.01 -9.70 4.02
N VAL A 44 -4.67 -10.22 5.19
CA VAL A 44 -5.10 -11.55 5.66
C VAL A 44 -6.62 -11.64 5.77
N THR A 45 -7.26 -10.60 6.32
CA THR A 45 -8.72 -10.55 6.46
C THR A 45 -9.42 -10.59 5.10
N PHE A 46 -8.93 -9.84 4.13
CA PHE A 46 -9.45 -9.87 2.77
C PHE A 46 -9.13 -11.16 2.02
N LEU A 47 -7.98 -11.79 2.31
CA LEU A 47 -7.65 -13.10 1.76
C LEU A 47 -8.63 -14.16 2.25
N TRP A 48 -8.94 -14.15 3.55
CA TRP A 48 -9.97 -15.00 4.12
C TRP A 48 -11.35 -14.73 3.50
N LEU A 49 -11.74 -13.46 3.35
CA LEU A 49 -12.99 -13.10 2.66
C LEU A 49 -13.02 -13.58 1.21
N TRP A 50 -11.90 -13.53 0.51
CA TRP A 50 -11.79 -14.09 -0.84
C TRP A 50 -11.93 -15.62 -0.84
N GLN A 51 -11.34 -16.34 0.11
CA GLN A 51 -11.54 -17.79 0.23
C GLN A 51 -13.02 -18.15 0.43
N VAL A 52 -13.76 -17.32 1.16
CA VAL A 52 -15.20 -17.56 1.44
C VAL A 52 -16.10 -17.13 0.27
N ARG A 53 -15.82 -16.02 -0.41
CA ARG A 53 -16.73 -15.39 -1.40
C ARG A 53 -16.21 -15.35 -2.83
N ALA A 54 -14.95 -15.68 -3.06
CA ALA A 54 -14.24 -15.69 -4.34
C ALA A 54 -14.37 -14.40 -5.18
N THR A 55 -14.51 -13.22 -4.54
CA THR A 55 -14.70 -11.96 -5.29
C THR A 55 -13.37 -11.37 -5.75
N PRO A 56 -13.26 -10.90 -7.01
CA PRO A 56 -12.05 -10.23 -7.51
C PRO A 56 -11.69 -9.00 -6.69
N LEU A 57 -12.69 -8.31 -6.13
CA LEU A 57 -12.50 -7.14 -5.28
C LEU A 57 -11.77 -7.51 -3.97
N ALA A 58 -12.16 -8.60 -3.30
CA ALA A 58 -11.51 -9.03 -2.07
C ALA A 58 -10.07 -9.49 -2.33
N LEU A 59 -9.82 -10.18 -3.45
CA LEU A 59 -8.46 -10.55 -3.84
C LEU A 59 -7.60 -9.31 -4.16
N GLY A 60 -8.15 -8.34 -4.90
CA GLY A 60 -7.50 -7.06 -5.19
C GLY A 60 -7.11 -6.30 -3.92
N MET A 61 -8.02 -6.24 -2.94
CA MET A 61 -7.72 -5.66 -1.63
C MET A 61 -6.59 -6.42 -0.94
N SER A 62 -6.68 -7.75 -0.86
CA SER A 62 -5.68 -8.57 -0.19
C SER A 62 -4.27 -8.35 -0.75
N LEU A 63 -4.12 -8.42 -2.08
CA LEU A 63 -2.82 -8.25 -2.73
C LEU A 63 -2.28 -6.81 -2.59
N SER A 64 -3.13 -5.79 -2.72
CA SER A 64 -2.73 -4.38 -2.56
C SER A 64 -2.24 -4.10 -1.14
N TRP A 65 -2.95 -4.61 -0.13
CA TRP A 65 -2.57 -4.44 1.27
C TRP A 65 -1.36 -5.29 1.66
N ALA A 66 -1.19 -6.49 1.06
CA ALA A 66 0.01 -7.29 1.24
C ALA A 66 1.23 -6.54 0.70
N GLY A 67 1.18 -6.09 -0.56
CA GLY A 67 2.28 -5.37 -1.19
C GLY A 67 2.63 -4.07 -0.44
N SER A 68 1.61 -3.30 -0.02
CA SER A 68 1.83 -2.08 0.79
C SER A 68 2.46 -2.41 2.15
N GLY A 69 1.90 -3.38 2.88
CA GLY A 69 2.36 -3.78 4.20
C GLY A 69 3.78 -4.35 4.18
N LEU A 70 4.11 -5.19 3.20
CA LEU A 70 5.45 -5.76 3.02
C LEU A 70 6.47 -4.70 2.58
N THR A 71 6.08 -3.77 1.69
CA THR A 71 6.99 -2.69 1.25
C THR A 71 7.28 -1.73 2.40
N ILE A 72 6.26 -1.25 3.12
CA ILE A 72 6.45 -0.36 4.28
C ILE A 72 7.18 -1.11 5.39
N GLY A 73 6.81 -2.37 5.64
CA GLY A 73 7.45 -3.23 6.62
C GLY A 73 8.93 -3.47 6.33
N TRP A 74 9.31 -3.63 5.07
CA TRP A 74 10.72 -3.73 4.65
C TRP A 74 11.50 -2.48 5.07
N TRP A 75 11.02 -1.29 4.68
CA TRP A 75 11.68 -0.03 5.01
C TRP A 75 11.70 0.25 6.52
N TRP A 76 10.64 -0.13 7.23
CA TRP A 76 10.59 -0.05 8.68
C TRP A 76 11.64 -0.93 9.35
N LEU A 77 11.78 -2.19 8.92
CA LEU A 77 12.82 -3.10 9.42
C LEU A 77 14.22 -2.60 9.08
N MET A 78 14.41 -1.99 7.91
CA MET A 78 15.67 -1.37 7.51
C MET A 78 16.08 -0.25 8.45
N GLN A 79 15.15 0.64 8.83
CA GLN A 79 15.42 1.69 9.80
C GLN A 79 15.79 1.11 11.18
N ILE A 80 15.08 0.08 11.65
CA ILE A 80 15.41 -0.61 12.91
C ILE A 80 16.82 -1.23 12.86
N ALA A 81 17.19 -1.80 11.72
CA ALA A 81 18.48 -2.45 11.52
C ALA A 81 19.64 -1.47 11.29
N GLY A 82 19.41 -0.15 11.31
CA GLY A 82 20.43 0.85 11.06
C GLY A 82 20.80 1.02 9.58
N ASN A 83 19.88 0.74 8.66
CA ASN A 83 20.01 0.86 7.20
C ASN A 83 21.24 0.14 6.60
N PRO A 84 21.36 -1.18 6.75
CA PRO A 84 22.49 -1.91 6.19
C PRO A 84 22.49 -1.91 4.65
N ASP A 85 23.66 -1.86 4.02
CA ASP A 85 23.77 -1.71 2.55
C ASP A 85 23.03 -2.79 1.74
N TRP A 86 23.04 -4.04 2.22
CA TRP A 86 22.39 -5.17 1.52
C TRP A 86 20.87 -5.01 1.39
N GLY A 87 20.25 -4.23 2.28
CA GLY A 87 18.79 -4.11 2.27
C GLY A 87 18.27 -3.01 1.34
N ALA A 88 19.16 -2.14 0.85
CA ALA A 88 18.84 -1.14 -0.17
C ALA A 88 18.73 -1.76 -1.58
N GLU A 89 19.46 -2.85 -1.84
CA GLU A 89 19.54 -3.52 -3.14
C GLU A 89 18.65 -4.79 -3.23
N ALA A 90 17.64 -4.89 -2.36
CA ALA A 90 16.90 -6.12 -2.21
C ALA A 90 15.92 -6.36 -3.36
N ALA A 91 16.22 -7.37 -4.19
CA ALA A 91 15.29 -7.90 -5.20
C ALA A 91 13.91 -8.29 -4.61
N ALA A 92 13.84 -8.57 -3.30
CA ALA A 92 12.59 -8.83 -2.57
C ALA A 92 11.56 -7.69 -2.70
N LEU A 93 12.00 -6.44 -2.80
CA LEU A 93 11.09 -5.30 -3.00
C LEU A 93 10.30 -5.42 -4.30
N PHE A 94 10.90 -5.96 -5.37
CA PHE A 94 10.17 -6.21 -6.62
C PHE A 94 9.04 -7.22 -6.44
N LEU A 95 9.22 -8.23 -5.57
CA LEU A 95 8.15 -9.18 -5.25
C LEU A 95 6.99 -8.47 -4.53
N PHE A 96 7.29 -7.63 -3.53
CA PHE A 96 6.26 -6.91 -2.79
C PHE A 96 5.52 -5.89 -3.66
N LEU A 97 6.25 -5.17 -4.51
CA LEU A 97 5.69 -4.25 -5.49
C LEU A 97 4.85 -4.99 -6.53
N SER A 98 5.25 -6.20 -6.96
CA SER A 98 4.45 -6.99 -7.88
C SER A 98 3.08 -7.38 -7.29
N LEU A 99 3.01 -7.68 -5.99
CA LEU A 99 1.74 -7.91 -5.29
C LEU A 99 0.88 -6.64 -5.28
N LEU A 100 1.47 -5.50 -4.93
CA LEU A 100 0.79 -4.21 -4.89
C LEU A 100 0.21 -3.84 -6.27
N ILE A 101 1.04 -3.95 -7.31
CA ILE A 101 0.64 -3.65 -8.70
C ILE A 101 -0.46 -4.61 -9.14
N SER A 102 -0.32 -5.91 -8.88
CA SER A 102 -1.35 -6.90 -9.24
C SER A 102 -2.68 -6.59 -8.56
N GLY A 103 -2.66 -6.23 -7.28
CA GLY A 103 -3.85 -5.80 -6.54
C GLY A 103 -4.50 -4.54 -7.14
N ALA A 104 -3.71 -3.53 -7.48
CA ALA A 104 -4.20 -2.31 -8.14
C ALA A 104 -4.82 -2.59 -9.53
N VAL A 105 -4.19 -3.47 -10.32
CA VAL A 105 -4.71 -3.90 -11.63
C VAL A 105 -6.07 -4.61 -11.48
N LEU A 106 -6.21 -5.50 -10.48
CA LEU A 106 -7.49 -6.15 -10.17
C LEU A 106 -8.55 -5.12 -9.78
N HIS A 107 -8.20 -4.10 -9.00
CA HIS A 107 -9.14 -3.02 -8.69
C HIS A 107 -9.63 -2.30 -9.93
N PHE A 108 -8.74 -1.93 -10.87
CA PHE A 108 -9.17 -1.33 -12.13
C PHE A 108 -10.08 -2.25 -12.94
N SER A 109 -9.81 -3.57 -12.92
CA SER A 109 -10.65 -4.55 -13.62
C SER A 109 -12.09 -4.60 -13.09
N VAL A 110 -12.29 -4.30 -11.80
CA VAL A 110 -13.61 -4.18 -11.18
C VAL A 110 -14.21 -2.80 -11.44
N ILE A 111 -13.42 -1.73 -11.27
CA ILE A 111 -13.86 -0.33 -11.41
C ILE A 111 -14.34 -0.04 -12.84
N GLN A 112 -13.69 -0.60 -13.87
CA GLN A 112 -14.10 -0.38 -15.27
C GLN A 112 -15.60 -0.72 -15.49
N GLY A 113 -16.13 -1.71 -14.76
CA GLY A 113 -17.52 -2.14 -14.86
C GLY A 113 -18.50 -1.06 -14.38
N SER A 114 -18.11 -0.24 -13.40
CA SER A 114 -18.90 0.91 -12.93
C SER A 114 -19.05 2.00 -14.00
N PHE A 115 -18.17 2.04 -14.99
CA PHE A 115 -18.23 2.95 -16.13
C PHE A 115 -18.85 2.31 -17.38
N GLY A 116 -19.35 1.07 -17.29
CA GLY A 116 -19.90 0.34 -18.44
C GLY A 116 -18.85 -0.15 -19.43
N LEU A 117 -17.56 -0.07 -19.10
CA LEU A 117 -16.45 -0.55 -19.93
C LEU A 117 -16.29 -2.07 -19.80
N ARG A 118 -15.66 -2.70 -20.80
CA ARG A 118 -15.50 -4.16 -20.88
C ARG A 118 -14.13 -4.54 -21.45
N GLY A 119 -13.76 -5.82 -21.29
CA GLY A 119 -12.53 -6.38 -21.84
C GLY A 119 -11.29 -5.86 -21.10
N LEU A 120 -10.31 -5.40 -21.86
CA LEU A 120 -9.01 -4.95 -21.34
C LEU A 120 -8.94 -3.42 -21.09
N ALA A 121 -10.07 -2.72 -21.09
CA ALA A 121 -10.12 -1.28 -20.89
C ALA A 121 -9.52 -0.83 -19.55
N PHE A 122 -9.55 -1.70 -18.52
CA PHE A 122 -8.89 -1.46 -17.23
C PHE A 122 -7.37 -1.30 -17.31
N LEU A 123 -6.72 -1.67 -18.41
CA LEU A 123 -5.28 -1.49 -18.59
C LEU A 123 -4.89 -0.05 -18.95
N TRP A 124 -5.84 0.80 -19.36
CA TRP A 124 -5.57 2.21 -19.65
C TRP A 124 -4.93 3.00 -18.50
N PRO A 125 -5.46 2.97 -17.27
CA PRO A 125 -4.76 3.61 -16.15
C PRO A 125 -3.39 2.99 -15.87
N VAL A 126 -3.19 1.70 -16.14
CA VAL A 126 -1.91 1.00 -15.93
C VAL A 126 -0.86 1.48 -16.93
N PHE A 127 -1.18 1.47 -18.22
CA PHE A 127 -0.29 1.99 -19.25
C PHE A 127 -0.06 3.49 -19.10
N GLY A 128 -1.09 4.26 -18.71
CA GLY A 128 -0.94 5.68 -18.40
C GLY A 128 0.08 5.92 -17.29
N ALA A 129 -0.02 5.20 -16.17
CA ALA A 129 0.94 5.31 -15.07
C ALA A 129 2.37 4.90 -15.50
N LEU A 130 2.51 3.84 -16.30
CA LEU A 130 3.81 3.41 -16.83
C LEU A 130 4.42 4.45 -17.77
N LEU A 131 3.65 4.98 -18.72
CA LEU A 131 4.12 5.98 -19.67
C LEU A 131 4.53 7.28 -18.97
N VAL A 132 3.76 7.72 -17.97
CA VAL A 132 4.13 8.88 -17.14
C VAL A 132 5.42 8.61 -16.38
N SER A 133 5.56 7.43 -15.76
CA SER A 133 6.77 7.07 -15.02
C SER A 133 8.00 6.98 -15.93
N LEU A 134 7.85 6.43 -17.13
CA LEU A 134 8.90 6.41 -18.15
C LEU A 134 9.23 7.82 -18.64
N GLY A 135 8.22 8.66 -18.83
CA GLY A 135 8.42 10.07 -19.20
C GLY A 135 9.24 10.83 -18.16
N VAL A 136 8.95 10.64 -16.86
CA VAL A 136 9.76 11.22 -15.78
C VAL A 136 11.20 10.73 -15.85
N LEU A 137 11.42 9.42 -16.04
CA LEU A 137 12.77 8.87 -16.15
C LEU A 137 13.56 9.45 -17.33
N LEU A 138 12.92 9.68 -18.48
CA LEU A 138 13.57 10.26 -19.66
C LEU A 138 13.88 11.76 -19.52
N LEU A 139 13.28 12.44 -18.54
CA LEU A 139 13.51 13.86 -18.26
C LEU A 139 14.56 14.09 -17.16
N LEU A 140 14.93 13.06 -16.41
CA LEU A 140 16.02 13.08 -15.42
C LEU A 140 17.37 12.91 -16.11
#